data_AF-A7VBD2-F1
#
_entry.id   AF-A7VBD2-F1
#
_cell.length_a   1.000
_cell.length_b   1.000
_cell.length_c   1.000
_cell.angle_alpha   90.00
_cell.angle_beta   90.00
_cell.angle_gamma   90.00
#
_symmetry.space_group_name_H-M   'P 1'
#
loop_
_entity.id
_entity.type
_entity.pdbx_description
1 polymer ?
#
loop_
_entity_poly.entity_id
_entity_poly.type
_entity_poly.pdbx_seq_one_letter_code
_entity_poly.pdbx_strand_id
1 'polypeptide(L)' 'MARHHFISAKEALKCFSWDELFINDTAYKLQQCVEFTLKAFLECKGVTVPETHQLNKLIRMSKDNGLASAR' A
#
# COMPACT_ATOMS: atom_id res chain seq x y z
N MET A 1 -6.98 6.49 4.52
CA MET A 1 -7.09 5.05 4.17
C MET A 1 -5.82 4.25 4.43
N ALA A 2 -4.64 4.62 3.89
CA ALA A 2 -3.39 3.87 4.10
C ALA A 2 -3.08 3.55 5.58
N ARG A 3 -3.10 4.57 6.46
CA ARG A 3 -2.85 4.41 7.90
C ARG A 3 -3.79 3.42 8.58
N HIS A 4 -5.05 3.35 8.15
CA HIS A 4 -6.03 2.42 8.69
C HIS A 4 -5.63 0.98 8.36
N HIS A 5 -5.30 0.70 7.10
CA HIS A 5 -4.83 -0.62 6.68
C HIS A 5 -3.55 -1.06 7.41
N PHE A 6 -2.60 -0.14 7.62
CA PHE A 6 -1.39 -0.42 8.40
C PHE A 6 -1.70 -0.82 9.85
N ILE A 7 -2.55 -0.06 10.53
CA ILE A 7 -2.93 -0.35 11.92
C ILE A 7 -3.65 -1.70 11.99
N SER A 8 -4.61 -1.96 11.11
CA SER A 8 -5.31 -3.24 11.08
C SER A 8 -4.37 -4.41 10.82
N ALA A 9 -3.42 -4.29 9.88
CA ALA A 9 -2.42 -5.34 9.63
C ALA A 9 -1.50 -5.54 10.84
N LYS A 10 -1.08 -4.45 11.50
CA LYS A 10 -0.24 -4.51 12.71
C LYS A 10 -0.95 -5.21 13.86
N GLU A 11 -2.23 -4.93 14.08
CA GLU A 11 -3.01 -5.61 15.12
C GLU A 11 -3.23 -7.07 14.77
N ALA A 12 -3.46 -7.39 13.49
CA ALA A 12 -3.55 -8.77 13.02
C ALA A 12 -2.24 -9.55 13.30
N LEU A 13 -1.07 -8.98 13.04
CA LEU A 13 0.20 -9.66 13.32
C LEU A 13 0.44 -10.00 14.80
N LYS A 14 -0.35 -9.46 15.74
CA LYS A 14 -0.30 -9.82 17.15
C LYS A 14 -1.17 -11.03 17.49
N CYS A 15 -2.08 -11.43 16.61
CA CYS A 15 -2.90 -12.62 16.78
C CYS A 15 -2.07 -13.88 16.46
N PHE A 16 -2.29 -14.96 17.21
CA PHE A 16 -1.55 -16.22 17.05
C PHE A 16 -2.20 -17.18 16.04
N SER A 17 -3.29 -16.80 15.37
CA SER A 17 -3.91 -17.59 14.31
C SER A 17 -3.20 -17.34 12.98
N TRP A 18 -2.35 -18.27 12.57
CA TRP A 18 -1.64 -18.22 11.29
C TRP A 18 -2.31 -19.09 10.22
N ASP A 19 -3.63 -19.17 10.23
CA ASP A 19 -4.36 -19.85 9.15
C ASP A 19 -4.26 -19.06 7.82
N GLU A 20 -4.52 -19.76 6.72
CA GLU A 20 -4.39 -19.22 5.37
C GLU A 20 -5.23 -17.96 5.15
N LEU A 21 -6.47 -17.96 5.66
CA LEU A 21 -7.38 -16.83 5.55
C LEU A 21 -6.80 -15.60 6.25
N PHE A 22 -6.25 -15.79 7.46
CA PHE A 22 -5.64 -14.74 8.24
C PHE A 22 -4.40 -14.15 7.58
N ILE A 23 -3.51 -15.01 7.08
CA ILE A 23 -2.29 -14.60 6.37
C ILE A 23 -2.66 -13.80 5.12
N ASN A 24 -3.62 -14.29 4.34
CA ASN A 24 -4.05 -13.63 3.12
C ASN A 24 -4.69 -12.26 3.40
N ASP A 25 -5.55 -12.16 4.42
CA ASP A 25 -6.18 -10.91 4.81
C ASP A 25 -5.15 -9.88 5.35
N THR A 26 -4.16 -10.33 6.11
CA THR A 26 -3.06 -9.49 6.58
C THR A 26 -2.20 -8.99 5.42
N ALA A 27 -1.84 -9.87 4.48
CA ALA A 27 -1.09 -9.51 3.28
C ALA A 27 -1.86 -8.51 2.41
N TYR A 28 -3.17 -8.71 2.23
CA TYR A 28 -4.03 -7.79 1.50
C TYR A 28 -4.07 -6.39 2.14
N LYS A 29 -4.19 -6.32 3.47
CA LYS A 29 -4.12 -5.03 4.19
C LYS A 29 -2.78 -4.34 4.00
N LEU A 30 -1.67 -5.07 4.03
CA LEU A 30 -0.35 -4.49 3.77
C LEU A 30 -0.24 -3.97 2.32
N GLN A 31 -0.71 -4.73 1.33
CA GLN A 31 -0.77 -4.28 -0.06
C GLN A 31 -1.57 -2.98 -0.20
N GLN A 32 -2.76 -2.91 0.41
CA GLN A 32 -3.62 -1.73 0.37
C GLN A 32 -2.96 -0.52 1.03
N CYS A 33 -2.23 -0.71 2.13
CA CYS A 33 -1.47 0.35 2.76
C CYS A 33 -0.47 1.00 1.79
N VAL A 34 0.28 0.16 1.04
CA VAL A 34 1.25 0.65 0.05
C VAL A 34 0.54 1.33 -1.12
N GLU A 35 -0.54 0.73 -1.63
CA GLU A 35 -1.32 1.28 -2.74
C GLU A 35 -1.84 2.68 -2.43
N PHE A 36 -2.56 2.84 -1.31
CA PHE A 36 -3.12 4.14 -0.93
C PHE A 36 -2.04 5.18 -0.67
N THR A 37 -0.87 4.79 -0.16
CA THR A 37 0.26 5.71 0.05
C THR A 37 0.80 6.22 -1.28
N LEU A 38 1.00 5.33 -2.26
CA LEU A 38 1.50 5.72 -3.59
C LEU A 38 0.49 6.57 -4.35
N LYS A 39 -0.81 6.24 -4.26
CA LYS A 39 -1.88 7.04 -4.88
C LYS A 39 -1.94 8.44 -4.26
N ALA A 40 -1.93 8.56 -2.94
CA ALA A 40 -1.90 9.84 -2.26
C ALA A 40 -0.64 10.66 -2.62
N PHE A 41 0.53 10.02 -2.75
CA PHE A 41 1.73 10.70 -3.23
C PHE A 41 1.55 11.30 -4.64
N LEU A 42 0.98 10.52 -5.57
CA LEU A 42 0.72 10.98 -6.94
C LEU A 42 -0.30 12.13 -6.96
N GLU A 43 -1.35 12.07 -6.13
CA GLU A 43 -2.32 13.16 -5.95
C GLU A 43 -1.62 14.44 -5.44
N CYS A 44 -0.74 14.32 -4.44
CA CYS A 44 0.04 15.46 -3.93
C CYS A 44 0.98 16.06 -4.97
N LYS A 45 1.37 15.30 -6.00
CA LYS A 45 2.16 15.77 -7.15
C LYS A 45 1.29 16.35 -8.28
N GLY A 46 -0.04 16.34 -8.14
CA GLY A 46 -0.97 16.78 -9.18
C GLY A 46 -1.09 15.79 -10.35
N VAL A 47 -0.69 14.54 -10.16
CA VAL A 47 -0.78 13.50 -11.19
C VAL A 47 -2.15 12.82 -11.11
N THR A 48 -2.83 12.69 -12.25
CA THR A 48 -4.04 11.88 -12.34
C THR A 48 -3.72 10.42 -12.00
N VAL A 49 -4.28 9.94 -10.89
CA VAL A 49 -4.03 8.57 -10.42
C VAL A 49 -4.73 7.57 -11.33
N PRO A 50 -4.04 6.53 -11.81
CA PRO A 50 -4.67 5.48 -12.61
C PRO A 50 -5.60 4.61 -11.76
N GLU A 51 -6.71 4.18 -12.34
CA GLU A 51 -7.58 3.15 -11.78
C GLU A 51 -6.89 1.78 -11.90
N THR A 52 -6.01 1.47 -10.94
CA THR A 52 -5.27 0.22 -10.89
C THR A 52 -4.91 -0.17 -9.46
N HIS A 53 -4.78 -1.47 -9.23
CA HIS A 53 -4.25 -2.07 -8.00
C HIS A 53 -2.81 -2.61 -8.18
N GLN A 54 -2.24 -2.44 -9.37
CA GLN A 54 -0.89 -2.94 -9.67
C GLN A 54 0.16 -2.04 -9.02
N LEU A 55 0.72 -2.48 -7.89
CA LEU A 55 1.76 -1.74 -7.16
C LEU A 55 2.96 -1.39 -8.05
N ASN A 56 3.43 -2.29 -8.91
CA ASN A 56 4.56 -2.01 -9.79
C ASN A 56 4.34 -0.81 -10.71
N LYS A 57 3.12 -0.64 -11.22
CA LYS A 57 2.73 0.51 -12.05
C LYS A 57 2.74 1.80 -11.20
N LEU A 58 2.14 1.75 -10.02
CA LEU A 58 2.11 2.89 -9.10
C LEU A 58 3.51 3.29 -8.66
N ILE A 59 4.38 2.34 -8.30
CA ILE A 59 5.78 2.58 -7.92
C ILE A 59 6.54 3.26 -9.06
N ARG A 60 6.41 2.75 -10.29
CA ARG A 60 7.07 3.35 -11.46
C ARG A 60 6.61 4.79 -11.65
N MET A 61 5.29 5.04 -11.64
CA MET A 61 4.75 6.38 -11.75
C MET A 61 5.23 7.30 -10.62
N SER A 62 5.27 6.80 -9.39
CA SER A 62 5.77 7.59 -8.26
C SER A 62 7.25 7.95 -8.43
N LYS A 63 8.09 7.03 -8.92
CA LYS A 63 9.50 7.31 -9.24
C LYS A 63 9.64 8.37 -10.32
N ASP A 64 8.87 8.26 -11.40
CA ASP A 64 8.84 9.22 -12.50
C ASP A 64 8.39 10.63 -12.03
N ASN A 65 7.71 10.72 -10.89
CA ASN A 65 7.21 11.96 -10.29
C ASN A 65 7.92 12.36 -8.98
N GLY A 66 9.17 11.88 -8.79
CA GLY A 66 10.06 12.38 -7.75
C GLY A 66 9.97 11.66 -6.40
N LEU A 67 9.42 10.44 -6.35
CA LEU A 67 9.61 9.56 -5.21
C LEU A 67 11.08 9.10 -5.20
N ALA A 68 11.86 9.62 -4.25
CA ALA A 68 13.24 9.17 -4.07
C ALA A 68 13.24 7.68 -3.68
N SER A 69 14.09 6.88 -4.33
CA SER A 69 14.39 5.55 -3.81
C SER A 69 14.99 5.73 -2.42
N ALA A 70 14.38 5.15 -1.39
CA ALA A 70 15.06 4.94 -0.12
C ALA A 70 16.37 4.21 -0.46
N ARG A 71 17.50 4.90 -0.24
CA ARG A 71 18.84 4.32 -0.31
C ARG A 71 19.18 3.73 1.05
#